data_AF-A0A1H4PE93-F1
#
_entry.id   AF-A0A1H4PE93-F1
#
_cell.length_a   1.000
_cell.length_b   1.000
_cell.length_c   1.000
_cell.angle_alpha   90.00
_cell.angle_beta   90.00
_cell.angle_gamma   90.00
#
_symmetry.space_group_name_H-M   'P 1'
#
loop_
_entity.id
_entity.type
_entity.pdbx_description
1 polymer ?
#
loop_
_entity_poly.entity_id
_entity_poly.type
_entity_poly.pdbx_seq_one_letter_code
_entity_poly.pdbx_strand_id
1 'polypeptide(L)' 'MEHIVQPGETLSSIAYRYGVTAAAIMHANRLHSHFVHPGQRIFIPVPPHPAHQIHTHTHTHTHTHTHTHQ' A
#
# COMPACT_ATOMS: atom_id res chain seq x y z
N MET A 1 1.85 -4.89 12.44
CA MET A 1 3.29 -5.09 12.10
C MET A 1 3.83 -3.77 11.59
N GLU A 2 5.05 -3.37 11.93
CA GLU A 2 5.67 -2.17 11.34
C GLU A 2 6.36 -2.56 10.02
N HIS A 3 6.19 -1.73 9.00
CA HIS A 3 6.83 -1.86 7.69
C HIS A 3 7.49 -0.53 7.32
N ILE A 4 8.72 -0.60 6.82
CA ILE A 4 9.46 0.55 6.31
C ILE A 4 9.28 0.57 4.80
N VAL A 5 8.65 1.63 4.30
CA VAL A 5 8.39 1.82 2.87
C VAL A 5 9.72 1.90 2.12
N GLN A 6 9.94 1.05 1.12
CA GLN A 6 11.12 1.17 0.28
C GLN A 6 10.90 2.15 -0.88
N PRO A 7 11.98 2.72 -1.45
CA PRO A 7 11.88 3.54 -2.65
C PRO A 7 11.21 2.78 -3.80
N GLY A 8 10.13 3.36 -4.34
CA GLY A 8 9.29 2.73 -5.38
C GLY A 8 8.11 1.92 -4.83
N GLU A 9 8.01 1.69 -3.52
CA GLU A 9 6.83 1.08 -2.92
C GLU A 9 5.74 2.13 -2.68
N THR A 10 4.50 1.75 -2.98
CA THR A 10 3.31 2.55 -2.73
C THR A 10 2.43 1.87 -1.69
N LEU A 11 1.56 2.66 -1.03
CA LEU A 11 0.57 2.14 -0.10
C LEU A 11 -0.24 0.97 -0.69
N SER A 12 -0.56 1.05 -1.99
CA SER A 12 -1.28 0.01 -2.74
C SER A 12 -0.46 -1.28 -2.92
N SER A 13 0.82 -1.17 -3.28
CA SER A 13 1.71 -2.33 -3.45
C SER A 13 1.95 -3.04 -2.11
N ILE A 14 2.17 -2.26 -1.06
CA ILE A 14 2.33 -2.78 0.30
C ILE A 14 1.03 -3.45 0.76
N ALA A 15 -0.10 -2.79 0.61
CA ALA A 15 -1.41 -3.35 0.91
C ALA A 15 -1.62 -4.71 0.22
N TYR A 16 -1.31 -4.81 -1.06
CA TYR A 16 -1.37 -6.05 -1.83
C TYR A 16 -0.45 -7.14 -1.28
N ARG A 17 0.83 -6.81 -1.00
CA ARG A 17 1.80 -7.76 -0.42
C ARG A 17 1.34 -8.36 0.90
N TYR A 18 0.65 -7.56 1.72
CA TYR A 18 0.17 -7.96 3.04
C TYR A 18 -1.29 -8.44 3.04
N GLY A 19 -1.98 -8.44 1.89
CA GLY A 19 -3.39 -8.83 1.79
C GLY A 19 -4.34 -7.93 2.58
N VAL A 20 -3.99 -6.66 2.76
CA VAL A 20 -4.81 -5.64 3.43
C VAL A 20 -5.22 -4.55 2.44
N THR A 21 -6.10 -3.64 2.84
CA THR A 21 -6.46 -2.47 2.02
C THR A 21 -5.62 -1.26 2.41
N ALA A 22 -5.31 -0.40 1.43
CA ALA A 22 -4.62 0.86 1.69
C ALA A 22 -5.41 1.73 2.68
N ALA A 23 -6.75 1.71 2.60
CA ALA A 23 -7.63 2.37 3.55
C ALA A 23 -7.47 1.85 4.99
N ALA A 24 -7.32 0.54 5.19
CA ALA A 24 -7.07 -0.02 6.52
C ALA A 24 -5.71 0.43 7.08
N ILE A 25 -4.67 0.45 6.23
CA ILE A 25 -3.36 0.98 6.63
C ILE A 25 -3.46 2.47 6.97
N MET A 26 -4.14 3.27 6.14
CA MET A 26 -4.33 4.70 6.40
C MET A 26 -5.10 4.95 7.70
N HIS A 27 -6.18 4.21 7.94
CA HIS A 27 -6.95 4.33 9.17
C HIS A 27 -6.12 3.95 10.40
N ALA A 28 -5.32 2.88 10.31
CA ALA A 28 -4.44 2.45 11.39
C ALA A 28 -3.30 3.45 11.66
N ASN A 29 -2.80 4.15 10.64
CA ASN A 29 -1.72 5.14 10.76
C ASN A 29 -2.22 6.58 10.84
N ARG A 30 -3.54 6.81 10.81
CA ARG A 30 -4.16 8.14 10.68
C ARG A 30 -3.58 8.96 9.53
N LEU A 31 -3.29 8.30 8.41
CA LEU A 31 -2.80 8.97 7.22
C LEU A 31 -3.97 9.65 6.50
N HIS A 32 -3.78 10.91 6.13
CA HIS A 32 -4.76 11.69 5.38
C HIS A 32 -4.59 11.54 3.86
N SER A 33 -3.48 10.93 3.41
CA SER A 33 -3.18 10.73 2.00
C SER A 33 -2.63 9.34 1.73
N HIS A 34 -2.81 8.87 0.50
CA HIS A 34 -2.21 7.64 -0.01
C HIS A 34 -0.72 7.81 -0.36
N PHE A 35 -0.17 9.02 -0.23
CA PHE A 35 1.24 9.28 -0.39
C PHE A 35 2.02 8.80 0.84
N VAL A 36 2.95 7.89 0.59
CA VAL A 36 3.95 7.42 1.55
C VAL A 36 5.34 7.71 1.02
N HIS A 37 6.22 8.13 1.91
CA HIS A 37 7.61 8.43 1.55
C HIS A 37 8.50 7.20 1.74
N PRO A 38 9.50 6.98 0.87
CA PRO A 38 10.55 6.01 1.12
C PRO A 38 11.22 6.27 2.48
N GLY A 39 11.40 5.23 3.29
CA GLY A 39 11.90 5.32 4.66
C GLY A 39 10.84 5.60 5.73
N GLN A 40 9.59 5.84 5.33
CA GLN A 40 8.48 6.05 6.26
C GLN A 40 8.10 4.73 6.94
N ARG A 41 7.96 4.76 8.27
CA ARG A 41 7.44 3.65 9.06
C ARG A 41 5.92 3.71 9.08
N ILE A 42 5.28 2.65 8.64
CA ILE A 42 3.83 2.50 8.67
C ILE A 42 3.44 1.21 9.38
N PHE A 43 2.37 1.28 10.14
CA PHE A 43 1.77 0.15 10.83
C PHE A 43 0.76 -0.55 9.93
N ILE A 44 1.00 -1.81 9.63
CA ILE A 44 0.10 -2.63 8.82
C ILE A 44 -0.78 -3.46 9.76
N PRO A 45 -2.10 -3.21 9.79
CA PRO A 45 -3.06 -4.01 10.55
C PRO A 45 -3.37 -5.30 9.76
N VAL A 46 -2.50 -6.30 9.86
CA VAL A 46 -2.72 -7.61 9.25
C VAL A 46 -3.75 -8.38 10.11
N PRO A 47 -4.97 -8.67 9.63
CA PRO A 47 -5.88 -9.52 10.39
C PRO A 47 -5.31 -10.94 10.45
N PRO A 48 -5.42 -11.66 11.58
CA PRO A 48 -4.81 -12.97 11.77
C PRO A 48 -5.41 -14.10 10.90
N HIS A 49 -6.42 -13.82 10.07
CA HIS A 49 -7.04 -14.80 9.19
C HIS A 49 -7.19 -14.22 7.78
N PRO A 50 -6.57 -14.83 6.76
CA PRO A 50 -6.83 -14.50 5.36
C PRO A 50 -8.17 -15.12 4.97
N ALA A 51 -9.27 -14.53 5.42
CA ALA A 51 -10.59 -14.86 4.92
C ALA A 51 -10.72 -14.24 3.53
N HIS A 52 -10.17 -14.92 2.52
CA HIS A 52 -10.56 -14.98 1.11
C HIS A 52 -11.52 -13.88 0.60
N GLN A 53 -11.22 -12.60 0.80
CA GLN A 53 -12.01 -11.51 0.25
C GLN A 53 -11.29 -11.05 -1.01
N ILE A 54 -11.71 -11.68 -2.11
CA ILE A 54 -11.53 -11.25 -3.50
C ILE A 54 -12.03 -9.80 -3.64
N HIS A 55 -11.26 -8.82 -3.17
CA HIS A 55 -11.55 -7.44 -3.53
C HIS A 55 -11.04 -7.23 -4.95
N THR A 56 -11.91 -7.52 -5.92
CA THR A 56 -11.80 -7.08 -7.31
C THR A 56 -11.80 -5.57 -7.34
N HIS A 57 -10.65 -4.95 -7.06
CA HIS A 57 -10.45 -3.53 -7.29
C HIS A 57 -10.11 -3.36 -8.77
N THR A 58 -11.12 -3.17 -9.61
CA THR A 58 -10.94 -2.54 -10.91
C THR A 58 -10.36 -1.15 -10.67
N HIS A 59 -9.03 -1.01 -10.76
CA HIS A 59 -8.37 0.28 -10.77
C HIS A 59 -7.54 0.39 -12.03
N THR A 60 -8.04 1.18 -12.97
CA THR A 60 -7.32 1.68 -14.14
C THR A 60 -6.04 2.37 -13.68
N HIS A 61 -4.92 1.64 -13.67
CA HIS A 61 -3.62 2.21 -13.36
C HIS A 61 -3.05 2.80 -14.64
N THR A 62 -3.31 4.08 -14.90
CA THR A 62 -2.49 4.87 -15.82
C THR A 62 -1.12 4.99 -15.18
N HIS A 63 -0.27 4.02 -15.45
CA HIS A 63 1.11 3.96 -15.02
C HIS A 63 1.90 4.97 -15.87
N THR A 64 1.88 6.26 -15.52
CA THR A 64 2.92 7.18 -16.03
C THR A 64 4.21 6.87 -15.27
N HIS A 65 4.80 5.74 -15.61
CA HIS A 65 6.18 5.43 -15.29
C HIS A 65 7.01 6.34 -16.21
N THR A 66 7.40 7.51 -15.72
CA THR A 66 8.52 8.23 -16.35
C THR A 66 9.77 7.42 -16.02
N HIS A 67 9.95 6.30 -16.72
CA HIS A 67 11.25 5.70 -16.93
C HIS A 67 11.99 6.69 -17.82
N THR A 68 12.75 7.60 -17.20
CA THR A 68 13.69 8.44 -17.95
C THR A 68 14.63 7.51 -18.67
N HIS A 69 14.38 7.30 -19.96
CA HIS A 69 15.42 6.89 -20.89
C HIS A 69 16.40 8.05 -20.90
N GLN A 70 17.64 7.83 -20.44
CA GLN A 70 18.91 8.27 -21.05
C GLN A 70 20.06 7.53 -20.37
#